data_AF-A0A1B0DE21-F1
#
_entry.id   AF-A0A1B0DE21-F1
#
_cell.length_a   1.000
_cell.length_b   1.000
_cell.length_c   1.000
_cell.angle_alpha   90.00
_cell.angle_beta   90.00
_cell.angle_gamma   90.00
#
_symmetry.space_group_name_H-M   'P 1'
#
loop_
_entity.id
_entity.type
_entity.pdbx_description
1 polymer ?
#
loop_
_entity_poly.entity_id
_entity_poly.type
_entity_poly.pdbx_seq_one_letter_code
_entity_poly.pdbx_strand_id
1 'polypeptide(L)'
;MSGNILTMDGELNYIVQWFNEWSELQRQDFLPILLECLSPEPYVNGLVGGMAEASCNDKPMSLFQCRVKLFREWSSKWPQNIKEKLSEKVAEIDPGFGDKFTSELQTLMTNGNGTNSSAPESDTSPAAPVAVQDN
;
A
#
# COMPACT_ATOMS: atom_id res chain seq x y z
N MET A 1 3.34 20.13 27.54
CA MET A 1 3.43 19.34 26.29
C MET A 1 4.30 18.14 26.60
N SER A 2 3.69 16.99 26.93
CA SER A 2 4.44 15.79 27.32
C SER A 2 5.21 15.31 26.11
N GLY A 3 6.54 15.47 26.15
CA GLY A 3 7.44 15.01 25.11
C GLY A 3 7.30 13.50 24.94
N ASN A 4 6.82 13.07 23.78
CA ASN A 4 6.89 11.68 23.37
C ASN A 4 8.37 11.31 23.18
N ILE A 5 9.05 10.85 24.23
CA ILE A 5 10.41 10.29 24.12
C ILE A 5 10.28 8.81 23.72
N LEU A 6 9.56 8.55 22.62
CA LEU A 6 9.60 7.26 21.95
C LEU A 6 10.63 7.36 20.83
N THR A 7 11.52 6.37 20.76
CA THR A 7 12.39 6.20 19.60
C THR A 7 11.55 5.74 18.41
N MET A 8 12.03 5.96 17.18
CA MET A 8 11.33 5.50 15.96
C MET A 8 11.12 3.97 15.98
N ASP A 9 12.09 3.20 16.50
CA ASP A 9 11.91 1.75 16.71
C ASP A 9 10.81 1.43 17.73
N GLY A 10 10.68 2.24 18.79
CA GLY A 10 9.58 2.11 19.76
C GLY A 10 8.22 2.37 19.12
N GLU A 11 8.12 3.43 18.31
CA GLU A 11 6.92 3.74 17.53
C GLU A 11 6.56 2.60 16.57
N LEU A 12 7.55 2.07 15.82
CA LEU A 12 7.37 0.92 14.94
C LEU A 12 6.84 -0.31 15.70
N ASN A 13 7.43 -0.64 16.85
CA ASN A 13 6.99 -1.79 17.65
C ASN A 13 5.54 -1.66 18.12
N TYR A 14 5.09 -0.45 18.45
CA TYR A 14 3.67 -0.22 18.75
C TYR A 14 2.77 -0.48 17.55
N ILE A 15 3.16 -0.05 16.34
CA ILE A 15 2.38 -0.32 15.13
C ILE A 15 2.28 -1.83 14.88
N VAL A 16 3.40 -2.54 14.96
CA VAL A 16 3.46 -4.00 14.78
C VAL A 16 2.57 -4.71 15.81
N GLN A 17 2.60 -4.28 17.07
CA GLN A 17 1.72 -4.81 18.10
C GLN A 17 0.24 -4.54 17.77
N TRP A 18 -0.10 -3.31 17.41
CA TRP A 18 -1.49 -2.96 17.07
C TRP A 18 -2.00 -3.74 15.87
N PHE A 19 -1.16 -3.97 14.86
CA PHE A 19 -1.50 -4.74 13.67
C PHE A 19 -1.86 -6.21 14.01
N ASN A 20 -1.15 -6.81 14.98
CA ASN A 20 -1.50 -8.13 15.51
C ASN A 20 -2.86 -8.14 16.22
N GLU A 21 -3.20 -7.06 16.94
CA GLU A 21 -4.47 -6.93 17.67
C GLU A 21 -5.66 -6.57 16.76
N TRP A 22 -5.40 -5.95 15.61
CA TRP A 22 -6.44 -5.54 14.68
C TRP A 22 -7.13 -6.75 14.04
N SER A 23 -8.46 -6.63 13.88
CA SER A 23 -9.22 -7.59 13.09
C SER A 23 -8.83 -7.51 11.62
N GLU A 24 -9.14 -8.56 10.85
CA GLU A 24 -8.92 -8.56 9.40
C GLU A 24 -9.54 -7.33 8.72
N LEU A 25 -10.77 -6.96 9.11
CA LEU A 25 -11.45 -5.76 8.58
C LEU A 25 -10.64 -4.48 8.87
N GLN A 26 -10.15 -4.33 10.10
CA GLN A 26 -9.30 -3.18 10.48
C GLN A 26 -7.98 -3.15 9.72
N ARG A 27 -7.39 -4.33 9.42
CA ARG A 27 -6.21 -4.41 8.57
C ARG A 27 -6.53 -3.96 7.15
N GLN A 28 -7.62 -4.43 6.55
CA GLN A 28 -8.04 -3.98 5.22
C GLN A 28 -8.27 -2.46 5.18
N ASP A 29 -8.90 -1.88 6.22
CA ASP A 29 -9.09 -0.43 6.35
C ASP A 29 -7.75 0.32 6.52
N PHE A 30 -6.73 -0.33 7.09
CA PHE A 30 -5.40 0.25 7.30
C PHE A 30 -4.52 0.24 6.03
N LEU A 31 -4.72 -0.73 5.13
CA LEU A 31 -3.95 -0.88 3.89
C LEU A 31 -3.78 0.44 3.09
N PRO A 32 -4.86 1.18 2.75
CA PRO A 32 -4.74 2.44 2.01
C PRO A 32 -3.91 3.50 2.75
N ILE A 33 -3.99 3.53 4.08
CA ILE A 33 -3.26 4.48 4.93
C ILE A 33 -1.77 4.13 4.97
N LEU A 34 -1.46 2.83 5.01
CA LEU A 34 -0.09 2.33 4.97
C LEU A 34 0.57 2.67 3.62
N LEU A 35 -0.13 2.45 2.50
CA LEU A 35 0.33 2.82 1.16
C LEU A 35 0.65 4.31 1.05
N GLU A 36 -0.24 5.17 1.55
CA GLU A 36 -0.04 6.63 1.59
C GLU A 36 1.26 7.01 2.33
N CYS A 37 1.54 6.37 3.47
CA CYS A 37 2.68 6.72 4.32
C CYS A 37 4.01 6.15 3.83
N LEU A 38 3.99 4.96 3.20
CA LEU A 38 5.19 4.22 2.79
C LEU A 38 5.55 4.42 1.32
N SER A 39 4.68 5.04 0.52
CA SER A 39 5.00 5.37 -0.87
C SER A 39 6.23 6.29 -0.96
N PRO A 40 7.20 5.98 -1.85
CA PRO A 40 8.40 6.79 -2.03
C PRO A 40 8.14 8.14 -2.72
N GLU A 41 7.05 8.26 -3.48
CA GLU A 41 6.62 9.52 -4.09
C GLU A 41 5.41 10.10 -3.33
N PRO A 42 5.27 11.45 -3.22
CA PRO A 42 4.10 12.09 -2.64
C PRO A 42 2.88 11.78 -3.50
N TYR A 43 2.19 10.69 -3.14
CA TYR A 43 0.96 10.27 -3.77
C TYR A 43 -0.16 11.23 -3.37
N VAL A 44 -0.26 12.34 -4.11
CA VAL A 44 -1.30 13.37 -3.94
C VAL A 44 -2.57 13.07 -4.76
N ASN A 45 -2.63 11.92 -5.44
CA ASN A 45 -3.75 11.60 -6.33
C ASN A 45 -4.86 10.82 -5.58
N GLY A 46 -5.68 11.55 -4.82
CA GLY A 46 -7.10 11.20 -4.66
C GLY A 46 -7.53 10.20 -3.57
N LEU A 47 -6.63 9.67 -2.72
CA LEU A 47 -7.04 8.86 -1.55
C LEU A 47 -7.19 9.68 -0.24
N VAL A 48 -6.97 10.98 -0.31
CA VAL A 48 -7.34 11.93 0.76
C VAL A 48 -8.82 12.24 0.63
N GLY A 49 -9.67 11.40 1.24
CA GLY A 49 -11.11 11.69 1.29
C GLY A 49 -11.92 10.90 2.32
N GLY A 50 -11.36 9.85 2.93
CA GLY A 50 -12.19 8.93 3.73
C GLY A 50 -12.28 9.19 5.24
N MET A 51 -11.30 9.88 5.85
CA MET A 51 -11.19 9.86 7.32
C MET A 51 -10.89 11.22 7.98
N ALA A 52 -10.79 12.31 7.22
CA ALA A 52 -10.52 13.64 7.78
C ALA A 52 -11.80 14.39 8.24
N GLU A 53 -13.00 13.95 7.87
CA GLU A 53 -14.26 14.63 8.23
C GLU A 53 -15.17 13.76 9.09
N ALA A 54 -14.68 13.35 10.27
CA ALA A 54 -15.55 12.99 11.38
C ALA A 54 -15.48 14.08 12.46
N SER A 55 -15.71 15.33 12.06
CA SER A 55 -15.81 16.48 12.97
C SER A 55 -17.24 17.04 12.97
N CYS A 56 -18.24 16.23 13.32
CA CYS A 56 -19.55 16.69 13.83
C CYS A 56 -20.43 15.51 14.27
N ASN A 57 -19.99 14.69 15.22
CA ASN A 57 -20.90 13.79 15.92
C ASN A 57 -20.33 13.49 17.31
N ASP A 58 -21.17 13.53 18.35
CA ASP A 58 -20.87 13.37 19.79
C ASP A 58 -20.18 12.05 20.20
N LYS A 59 -19.67 11.27 19.25
CA LYS A 59 -19.04 9.98 19.48
C LYS A 59 -17.52 10.14 19.67
N PRO A 60 -16.95 9.66 20.80
CA PRO A 60 -15.51 9.60 20.95
C PRO A 60 -14.88 8.73 19.85
N MET A 61 -13.69 9.14 19.38
CA MET A 61 -12.93 8.36 18.40
C MET A 61 -12.71 6.94 18.91
N SER A 62 -12.85 5.94 18.03
CA SER A 62 -12.53 4.56 18.40
C SER A 62 -11.02 4.39 18.64
N LEU A 63 -10.63 3.36 19.39
CA LEU A 63 -9.22 3.06 19.65
C LEU A 63 -8.42 2.87 18.36
N PHE A 64 -9.00 2.21 17.35
CA PHE A 64 -8.40 2.07 16.03
C PHE A 64 -8.11 3.44 15.41
N GLN A 65 -9.07 4.36 15.44
CA GLN A 65 -8.91 5.70 14.89
C GLN A 65 -7.83 6.50 15.62
N CYS A 66 -7.75 6.38 16.94
CA CYS A 66 -6.65 6.97 17.73
C CYS A 66 -5.28 6.40 17.33
N ARG A 67 -5.16 5.09 17.15
CA ARG A 67 -3.92 4.42 16.71
C ARG A 67 -3.50 4.83 15.30
N VAL A 68 -4.45 4.92 14.37
CA VAL A 68 -4.20 5.40 13.00
C VAL A 68 -3.73 6.85 12.98
N LYS A 69 -4.30 7.71 13.83
CA LYS A 69 -3.86 9.11 13.94
C LYS A 69 -2.41 9.20 14.43
N LEU A 70 -2.04 8.42 15.46
CA LEU A 70 -0.66 8.34 15.92
C LEU A 70 0.28 7.79 14.85
N PHE A 71 -0.14 6.75 14.12
CA PHE A 71 0.64 6.21 13.01
C PHE A 71 0.99 7.27 11.97
N ARG A 72 0.02 8.08 11.53
CA ARG A 72 0.24 9.17 10.56
C ARG A 72 1.21 10.23 11.09
N GLU A 73 1.08 10.60 12.36
CA GLU A 73 2.00 11.55 13.01
C GLU A 73 3.42 11.00 13.04
N TRP A 74 3.59 9.73 13.43
CA TRP A 74 4.89 9.08 13.52
C TRP A 74 5.53 8.80 12.16
N SER A 75 4.77 8.28 11.20
CA SER A 75 5.28 7.90 9.87
C SER A 75 5.78 9.10 9.06
N SER A 76 5.24 10.30 9.30
CA SER A 76 5.65 11.54 8.63
C SER A 76 7.12 11.91 8.85
N LYS A 77 7.69 11.49 10.00
CA LYS A 77 9.08 11.77 10.40
C LYS A 77 10.01 10.56 10.25
N TRP A 78 9.49 9.41 9.81
CA TRP A 78 10.29 8.19 9.72
C TRP A 78 11.19 8.20 8.48
N PRO A 79 12.48 7.87 8.64
CA PRO A 79 13.35 7.61 7.50
C PRO A 79 12.94 6.33 6.78
N GLN A 80 13.38 6.20 5.52
CA GLN A 80 13.00 5.11 4.64
C GLN A 80 13.28 3.72 5.22
N ASN A 81 14.37 3.54 5.95
CA ASN A 81 14.72 2.25 6.57
C ASN A 81 13.69 1.79 7.62
N ILE A 82 13.03 2.71 8.34
CA ILE A 82 12.00 2.37 9.32
C ILE A 82 10.70 2.00 8.60
N LYS A 83 10.39 2.70 7.51
CA LYS A 83 9.24 2.42 6.64
C LYS A 83 9.35 1.03 6.00
N GLU A 84 10.53 0.69 5.47
CA GLU A 84 10.83 -0.63 4.90
C GLU A 84 10.71 -1.73 5.96
N LYS A 85 11.32 -1.53 7.14
CA LYS A 85 11.21 -2.46 8.27
C LYS A 85 9.76 -2.69 8.70
N LEU A 86 8.91 -1.66 8.68
CA LEU A 86 7.48 -1.84 8.97
C LEU A 86 6.81 -2.70 7.89
N SER A 87 7.09 -2.44 6.61
CA SER A 87 6.56 -3.23 5.49
C SER A 87 6.89 -4.71 5.61
N GLU A 88 8.14 -5.04 5.94
CA GLU A 88 8.58 -6.41 6.17
C GLU A 88 7.81 -7.05 7.33
N LYS A 89 7.67 -6.33 8.45
CA LYS A 89 7.00 -6.87 9.65
C LYS A 89 5.52 -7.13 9.43
N VAL A 90 4.80 -6.28 8.71
CA VAL A 90 3.37 -6.54 8.42
C VAL A 90 3.20 -7.71 7.46
N ALA A 91 4.10 -7.90 6.50
CA ALA A 91 4.09 -9.05 5.59
C ALA A 91 4.45 -10.37 6.31
N GLU A 92 5.36 -10.33 7.30
CA GLU A 92 5.66 -11.47 8.16
C GLU A 92 4.44 -11.91 8.99
N ILE A 93 3.66 -10.95 9.51
CA ILE A 93 2.47 -11.23 10.33
C ILE A 93 1.30 -11.74 9.48
N ASP A 94 1.11 -11.14 8.31
CA ASP A 94 0.00 -11.44 7.41
C ASP A 94 0.50 -11.41 5.95
N PRO A 95 0.96 -12.56 5.42
CA PRO A 95 1.48 -12.63 4.06
C PRO A 95 0.48 -12.17 3.01
N GLY A 96 -0.81 -12.50 3.18
CA GLY A 96 -1.86 -12.08 2.26
C GLY A 96 -2.06 -10.56 2.25
N PHE A 97 -1.89 -9.90 3.39
CA PHE A 97 -1.83 -8.44 3.46
C PHE A 97 -0.59 -7.89 2.78
N GLY A 98 0.59 -8.49 3.00
CA GLY A 98 1.86 -8.08 2.38
C GLY A 98 1.84 -8.17 0.85
N ASP A 99 1.26 -9.24 0.30
CA ASP A 99 1.08 -9.43 -1.13
C ASP A 99 0.19 -8.33 -1.73
N LYS A 100 -0.94 -8.02 -1.06
CA LYS A 100 -1.83 -6.92 -1.47
C LYS A 100 -1.11 -5.58 -1.43
N PHE A 101 -0.39 -5.28 -0.35
CA PHE A 101 0.37 -4.04 -0.23
C PHE A 101 1.38 -3.87 -1.37
N THR A 102 2.14 -4.92 -1.67
CA THR A 102 3.14 -4.91 -2.75
C THR A 102 2.49 -4.75 -4.12
N SER A 103 1.39 -5.47 -4.39
CA SER A 103 0.65 -5.39 -5.65
C SER A 103 0.07 -4.00 -5.88
N GLU A 104 -0.53 -3.39 -4.86
CA GLU A 104 -1.07 -2.03 -4.93
C GLU A 104 0.06 -1.03 -5.15
N LEU A 105 1.16 -1.12 -4.40
CA LEU A 105 2.33 -0.24 -4.55
C LEU A 105 2.92 -0.31 -5.97
N GLN A 106 3.04 -1.51 -6.54
CA GLN A 106 3.48 -1.70 -7.92
C GLN A 106 2.50 -1.08 -8.92
N THR A 107 1.19 -1.24 -8.70
CA THR A 107 0.13 -0.64 -9.54
C THR A 107 0.20 0.88 -9.53
N LEU A 108 0.50 1.47 -8.37
CA LEU A 108 0.70 2.93 -8.25
C LEU A 108 1.92 3.41 -9.03
N MET A 109 3.00 2.62 -9.07
CA MET A 109 4.19 2.96 -9.86
C MET A 109 3.96 2.84 -11.37
N THR A 110 3.19 1.87 -11.83
CA THR A 110 2.95 1.66 -13.27
C THR A 110 1.93 2.64 -13.87
N ASN A 111 0.92 3.06 -13.10
CA ASN A 111 -0.11 3.98 -13.58
C ASN A 111 0.37 5.44 -13.72
N GLY A 112 1.53 5.79 -13.17
CA GLY A 112 2.18 7.09 -13.37
C GLY A 112 2.86 7.26 -14.73
N ASN A 113 3.02 6.19 -15.53
CA ASN A 113 3.72 6.23 -16.81
C ASN A 113 2.77 5.93 -17.98
N GLY A 114 1.97 6.93 -18.35
CA GLY A 114 1.25 6.95 -19.62
C GLY A 114 2.21 7.08 -20.80
N THR A 115 2.78 5.97 -21.27
CA THR A 115 3.35 5.85 -22.62
C THR A 115 2.97 4.51 -23.23
N ASN A 116 1.79 4.50 -23.83
CA ASN A 116 1.42 3.82 -25.08
C ASN A 116 2.51 2.93 -25.69
N SER A 117 2.27 1.62 -25.74
CA SER A 117 2.53 0.77 -26.93
C SER A 117 1.89 -0.60 -26.78
N SER A 118 0.74 -0.73 -27.44
CA SER A 118 0.34 -1.87 -28.29
C SER A 118 0.35 -3.30 -27.70
N ALA A 119 -0.85 -3.78 -27.39
CA ALA A 119 -1.30 -5.10 -27.83
C ALA A 119 -2.42 -4.88 -28.88
N PRO A 120 -2.88 -5.87 -29.68
CA PRO A 120 -2.43 -7.26 -29.79
C PRO A 120 -2.25 -7.72 -31.25
N GLU A 121 -1.45 -8.77 -31.49
CA GLU A 121 -1.71 -9.63 -32.66
C GLU A 121 -1.36 -11.08 -32.34
N SER A 122 -2.40 -11.79 -31.93
CA SER A 122 -2.60 -13.19 -32.24
C SER A 122 -2.91 -13.32 -33.73
N ASP A 123 -2.09 -14.05 -34.50
CA ASP A 123 -2.62 -14.86 -35.58
C ASP A 123 -1.81 -16.14 -35.80
N THR A 124 -2.57 -17.21 -35.90
CA THR A 124 -2.17 -18.61 -35.99
C THR A 124 -2.27 -19.03 -37.45
N SER A 125 -1.19 -19.51 -38.08
CA SER A 125 -1.26 -20.75 -38.89
C SER A 125 0.07 -21.18 -39.54
N PRO A 126 0.25 -22.49 -39.74
CA PRO A 126 1.46 -23.10 -40.27
C PRO A 126 1.47 -23.15 -41.80
N ALA A 127 2.63 -22.91 -42.42
CA ALA A 127 2.83 -23.07 -43.84
C ALA A 127 2.95 -24.56 -44.23
N ALA A 128 2.06 -25.03 -45.10
CA ALA A 128 2.23 -26.27 -45.87
C ALA A 128 3.08 -26.00 -47.14
N PRO A 129 3.85 -26.98 -47.66
CA PRO A 129 4.71 -26.78 -48.82
C PRO A 129 3.92 -26.92 -50.13
N VAL A 130 4.01 -25.93 -51.02
CA VAL A 130 3.48 -26.03 -52.39
C VAL A 130 4.49 -26.75 -53.28
N ALA A 131 4.04 -27.82 -53.91
CA ALA A 131 4.75 -28.52 -54.98
C ALA A 131 4.84 -27.63 -56.22
N VAL A 132 6.03 -27.55 -56.83
CA VAL A 132 6.23 -26.96 -58.16
C VAL A 132 6.18 -28.08 -59.19
N GLN A 133 5.22 -27.99 -60.10
CA GLN A 133 5.10 -28.73 -61.35
C GLN A 133 4.89 -27.69 -62.48
N ASP A 134 5.23 -28.09 -63.70
CA ASP A 134 5.03 -27.46 -65.03
C ASP A 134 6.17 -26.52 -65.48
N ASN A 135 6.77 -26.65 -66.67
CA ASN A 135 6.44 -27.37 -67.91
C ASN A 135 7.72 -27.55 -68.73
#